data_AF-A0A365ZMJ1-F1
#
_entry.id   AF-A0A365ZMJ1-F1
#
_cell.length_a   1.000
_cell.length_b   1.000
_cell.length_c   1.000
_cell.angle_alpha   90.00
_cell.angle_beta   90.00
_cell.angle_gamma   90.00
#
_symmetry.space_group_name_H-M   'P 1'
#
loop_
_entity.id
_entity.type
_entity.pdbx_description
1 polymer ?
#
loop_
_entity_poly.entity_id
_entity_poly.type
_entity_poly.pdbx_seq_one_letter_code
_entity_poly.pdbx_strand_id
1 'polypeptide(L)'
;MSDEPDLAVSAEGLRPVESAARDLRDRLLGDGLAAEPEGYAAAAALRGADLASGAAIVRLTERWRTQVLHLCEDCGRISGHLSETATAHAEWETRIGEDVRRATTAGLENVTPNRALLALGGVDTSDVDTSDGGGAPDGGDA
;
A
#
# COMPACT_ATOMS: atom_id res chain seq x y z
N MET A 1 11.04 -9.74 -23.97
CA MET A 1 10.25 -8.51 -23.77
C MET A 1 9.29 -8.88 -22.67
N SER A 2 9.65 -8.58 -21.43
CA SER A 2 8.86 -8.98 -20.26
C SER A 2 7.58 -8.16 -20.27
N ASP A 3 6.45 -8.85 -20.38
CA ASP A 3 5.10 -8.31 -20.29
C ASP A 3 4.76 -8.03 -18.82
N GLU A 4 5.63 -7.27 -18.17
CA GLU A 4 5.40 -6.83 -16.80
C GLU A 4 4.42 -5.66 -16.89
N PRO A 5 3.26 -5.74 -16.22
CA PRO A 5 2.27 -4.69 -16.34
C PRO A 5 2.91 -3.39 -15.87
N ASP A 6 2.90 -2.37 -16.72
CA ASP A 6 3.47 -1.02 -16.52
C ASP A 6 2.92 -0.29 -15.26
N LEU A 7 1.99 -0.92 -14.54
CA LEU A 7 1.31 -0.45 -13.34
C LEU A 7 1.54 -1.35 -12.10
N ALA A 8 2.39 -2.37 -12.18
CA ALA A 8 2.73 -3.21 -11.04
C ALA A 8 3.69 -2.48 -10.09
N VAL A 9 3.13 -1.66 -9.19
CA VAL A 9 3.89 -1.06 -8.11
C VAL A 9 3.98 -2.06 -6.96
N SER A 10 5.15 -2.70 -6.81
CA SER A 10 5.40 -3.63 -5.70
C SER A 10 5.84 -2.87 -4.44
N ALA A 11 5.43 -3.37 -3.27
CA ALA A 11 5.91 -2.85 -1.99
C ALA A 11 7.45 -2.90 -1.86
N GLU A 12 8.09 -3.86 -2.53
CA GLU A 12 9.55 -3.96 -2.59
C GLU A 12 10.19 -2.80 -3.35
N GLY A 13 9.54 -2.29 -4.39
CA GLY A 13 10.00 -1.09 -5.11
C GLY A 13 9.76 0.23 -4.36
N LEU A 14 8.69 0.31 -3.56
CA LEU A 14 8.35 1.54 -2.83
C LEU A 14 9.12 1.73 -1.52
N ARG A 15 9.42 0.64 -0.80
CA ARG A 15 10.10 0.71 0.51
C ARG A 15 11.44 1.44 0.49
N PRO A 16 12.33 1.27 -0.51
CA PRO A 16 13.58 2.03 -0.61
C PRO A 16 13.36 3.54 -0.73
N VAL A 17 12.36 3.96 -1.52
CA VAL A 17 12.03 5.37 -1.70
C VAL A 17 11.45 5.97 -0.43
N GLU A 18 10.55 5.22 0.22
CA GLU A 18 9.98 5.58 1.52
C GLU A 18 11.08 5.77 2.58
N SER A 19 12.02 4.83 2.67
CA SER A 19 13.16 4.90 3.60
C SER A 19 14.04 6.11 3.29
N ALA A 20 14.40 6.33 2.02
CA ALA A 20 15.22 7.46 1.63
C ALA A 20 14.56 8.81 1.95
N ALA A 21 13.25 8.93 1.72
CA ALA A 21 12.49 10.13 2.08
C ALA A 21 12.47 10.35 3.60
N ARG A 22 12.30 9.28 4.39
CA ARG A 22 12.33 9.33 5.86
C ARG A 22 13.71 9.74 6.39
N ASP A 23 14.77 9.12 5.88
CA ASP A 23 16.15 9.43 6.27
C ASP A 23 16.51 10.87 5.92
N LEU A 24 16.11 11.34 4.74
CA LEU A 24 16.32 12.71 4.31
C LEU A 24 15.58 13.70 5.23
N ARG A 25 14.32 13.43 5.56
CA ARG A 25 13.53 14.24 6.49
C ARG A 25 14.22 14.37 7.84
N ASP A 26 14.64 13.24 8.41
CA ASP A 26 15.20 13.19 9.76
C ASP A 26 16.55 13.93 9.82
N ARG A 27 17.34 13.88 8.74
CA ARG A 27 18.60 14.63 8.62
C ARG A 27 18.41 16.12 8.34
N LEU A 28 17.42 16.49 7.53
CA LEU A 28 17.21 17.89 7.12
C LEU A 28 17.00 18.84 8.30
N LEU A 29 16.32 18.40 9.36
CA LEU A 29 16.09 19.23 10.54
C LEU A 29 17.38 19.54 11.30
N GLY A 30 18.29 18.57 11.39
CA GLY A 30 19.59 18.74 12.06
C GLY A 30 20.60 19.42 11.15
N ASP A 31 20.96 18.75 10.05
CA ASP A 31 22.01 19.17 9.13
C ASP A 31 21.63 20.46 8.40
N GLY A 32 20.35 20.60 8.01
CA GLY A 32 19.87 21.75 7.26
C GLY A 32 19.78 23.03 8.08
N LEU A 33 19.52 22.94 9.39
CA LEU A 33 19.41 24.12 10.27
C LEU A 33 20.70 24.41 11.04
N ALA A 34 21.73 23.56 10.94
CA ALA A 34 22.99 23.71 11.68
C ALA A 34 23.68 25.07 11.44
N ALA A 35 23.59 25.61 10.21
CA ALA A 35 24.21 26.88 9.85
C ALA A 35 23.38 28.13 10.26
N GLU A 36 22.15 27.95 10.76
CA GLU A 36 21.26 29.06 11.11
C GLU A 36 21.86 30.00 12.17
N PRO A 37 22.40 29.50 13.30
CA PRO A 37 22.96 30.37 14.35
C PRO A 37 24.16 31.18 13.85
N GLU A 38 25.03 30.55 13.07
CA GLU A 38 26.22 31.17 12.47
C GLU A 38 25.82 32.25 11.44
N GLY A 39 24.77 31.99 10.67
CA GLY A 39 24.19 32.97 9.74
C GLY A 39 23.69 34.23 10.46
N TYR A 40 22.96 34.09 11.56
CA TYR A 40 22.53 35.26 12.34
C TYR A 40 23.68 35.97 13.04
N ALA A 41 24.67 35.24 13.56
CA ALA A 41 25.85 35.84 14.16
C ALA A 41 26.64 36.68 13.14
N ALA A 42 26.86 36.14 11.94
CA ALA A 42 27.49 36.85 10.83
C ALA A 42 26.68 38.08 10.42
N ALA A 43 25.35 37.96 10.31
CA ALA A 43 24.48 39.08 10.01
C ALA A 43 24.56 40.20 11.06
N ALA A 44 24.59 39.85 12.34
CA ALA A 44 24.73 40.80 13.43
C ALA A 44 26.08 41.53 13.39
N ALA A 45 27.17 40.80 13.14
CA ALA A 45 28.51 41.39 12.99
C ALA A 45 28.57 42.37 11.81
N LEU A 46 28.01 42.00 10.66
CA LEU A 46 27.97 42.86 9.47
C LEU A 46 27.12 44.12 9.70
N ARG A 47 25.96 44.00 10.38
CA ARG A 47 25.15 45.15 10.75
C ARG A 47 25.86 46.06 11.75
N GLY A 48 26.62 45.51 12.70
CA GLY A 48 27.45 46.28 13.62
C GLY A 48 28.55 47.07 12.92
N ALA A 49 28.99 46.61 11.75
CA ALA A 49 29.92 47.31 10.87
C ALA A 49 29.25 48.24 9.84
N ASP A 50 27.94 48.50 9.98
CA ASP A 50 27.12 49.32 9.06
C ASP A 50 27.07 48.80 7.61
N LEU A 51 27.27 47.48 7.43
CA LEU A 51 27.23 46.85 6.12
C LEU A 51 25.82 46.36 5.78
N ALA A 52 25.29 46.82 4.65
CA ALA A 52 23.97 46.42 4.13
C ALA A 52 23.85 44.91 3.88
N SER A 53 24.97 44.20 3.70
CA SER A 53 25.02 42.74 3.56
C SER A 53 24.49 42.00 4.78
N GLY A 54 24.53 42.59 5.98
CA GLY A 54 23.98 41.96 7.18
C GLY A 54 22.48 41.70 7.08
N ALA A 55 21.70 42.66 6.56
CA ALA A 55 20.27 42.48 6.31
C ALA A 55 19.99 41.45 5.19
N ALA A 56 20.90 41.34 4.21
CA ALA A 56 20.79 40.33 3.17
C ALA A 56 21.00 38.90 3.72
N ILE A 57 21.97 38.72 4.63
CA ILE A 57 22.21 37.41 5.27
C ILE A 57 21.01 37.00 6.12
N VAL A 58 20.38 37.90 6.89
CA VAL A 58 19.15 37.56 7.64
C VAL A 58 18.09 36.97 6.71
N ARG A 59 17.78 37.66 5.61
CA ARG A 59 16.78 37.20 4.64
C ARG A 59 17.17 35.87 3.97
N LEU A 60 18.46 35.66 3.75
CA LEU A 60 18.98 34.40 3.20
C LEU A 60 18.75 33.25 4.19
N THR A 61 19.12 33.45 5.45
CA THR A 61 18.93 32.47 6.54
C THR A 61 17.46 32.12 6.73
N GLU A 62 16.56 33.11 6.75
CA GLU A 62 15.11 32.90 6.85
C GLU A 62 14.54 32.11 5.66
N ARG A 63 14.99 32.43 4.44
CA ARG A 63 14.56 31.74 3.22
C ARG A 63 15.05 30.29 3.21
N TRP A 64 16.29 30.08 3.61
CA TRP A 64 16.87 28.75 3.74
C TRP A 64 16.11 27.91 4.76
N ARG A 65 15.85 28.45 5.95
CA ARG A 65 15.02 27.80 6.98
C ARG A 65 13.66 27.39 6.43
N THR A 66 12.96 28.31 5.75
CA THR A 66 11.66 28.01 5.13
C THR A 66 11.74 26.86 4.13
N GLN A 67 12.77 26.86 3.27
CA GLN A 67 12.95 25.79 2.28
C GLN A 67 13.25 24.44 2.92
N VAL A 68 14.09 24.40 3.96
CA VAL A 68 14.38 23.17 4.73
C VAL A 68 13.11 22.61 5.36
N LEU A 69 12.28 23.48 5.98
CA LEU A 69 11.02 23.06 6.59
C LEU A 69 10.01 22.55 5.57
N HIS A 70 9.87 23.22 4.42
CA HIS A 70 9.00 22.74 3.34
C HIS A 70 9.45 21.37 2.81
N LEU A 71 10.76 21.20 2.57
CA LEU A 71 11.29 19.93 2.09
C LEU A 71 11.11 18.81 3.12
N CYS A 72 11.26 19.12 4.41
CA CYS A 72 10.99 18.19 5.51
C CYS A 72 9.52 17.73 5.51
N GLU A 73 8.58 18.67 5.39
CA GLU A 73 7.15 18.38 5.30
C GLU A 73 6.83 17.52 4.07
N ASP A 74 7.37 17.87 2.90
CA ASP A 74 7.17 17.13 1.68
C ASP A 74 7.72 15.70 1.77
N CYS A 75 8.91 15.51 2.35
CA CYS A 75 9.47 14.17 2.60
C CYS A 75 8.62 13.37 3.59
N GLY A 76 8.06 14.03 4.62
CA GLY A 76 7.09 13.43 5.53
C GLY A 76 5.85 12.94 4.79
N ARG A 77 5.25 13.79 3.96
CA ARG A 77 4.07 13.46 3.16
C ARG A 77 4.33 12.33 2.16
N ILE A 78 5.47 12.34 1.46
CA ILE A 78 5.86 11.29 0.51
C ILE A 78 6.02 9.96 1.23
N SER A 79 6.81 9.91 2.31
CA SER A 79 7.03 8.66 3.07
C SER A 79 5.73 8.11 3.66
N GLY A 80 4.84 8.99 4.16
CA GLY A 80 3.52 8.60 4.64
C GLY A 80 2.65 7.99 3.54
N HIS A 81 2.53 8.67 2.40
CA HIS A 81 1.72 8.20 1.28
C HIS A 81 2.22 6.87 0.70
N LEU A 82 3.55 6.69 0.61
CA LEU A 82 4.14 5.43 0.13
C LEU A 82 3.89 4.27 1.12
N SER A 83 4.05 4.51 2.41
CA SER A 83 3.75 3.52 3.45
C SER A 83 2.27 3.12 3.44
N GLU A 84 1.37 4.08 3.28
CA GLU A 84 -0.07 3.84 3.19
C GLU A 84 -0.41 3.03 1.93
N THR A 85 0.14 3.42 0.78
CA THR A 85 -0.06 2.71 -0.50
C THR A 85 0.40 1.26 -0.40
N ALA A 86 1.59 1.01 0.16
CA ALA A 86 2.13 -0.33 0.33
C ALA A 86 1.26 -1.19 1.28
N THR A 87 0.80 -0.60 2.38
CA THR A 87 -0.07 -1.29 3.37
C THR A 87 -1.42 -1.64 2.76
N ALA A 88 -2.07 -0.67 2.12
CA ALA A 88 -3.35 -0.87 1.46
C ALA A 88 -3.24 -1.97 0.40
N HIS A 89 -2.24 -1.91 -0.50
CA HIS A 89 -2.07 -2.93 -1.53
C HIS A 89 -1.87 -4.34 -0.95
N ALA A 90 -1.14 -4.49 0.15
CA ALA A 90 -0.97 -5.79 0.80
C ALA A 90 -2.29 -6.33 1.38
N GLU A 91 -3.12 -5.45 1.96
CA GLU A 91 -4.45 -5.80 2.45
C GLU A 91 -5.39 -6.22 1.30
N TRP A 92 -5.39 -5.46 0.21
CA TRP A 92 -6.17 -5.79 -0.99
C TRP A 92 -5.76 -7.13 -1.59
N GLU A 93 -4.46 -7.40 -1.71
CA GLU A 93 -3.96 -8.67 -2.26
C GLU A 93 -4.38 -9.86 -1.38
N THR A 94 -4.31 -9.71 -0.06
CA THR A 94 -4.76 -10.74 0.89
C THR A 94 -6.25 -11.02 0.73
N ARG A 95 -7.06 -9.95 0.69
CA ARG A 95 -8.51 -10.05 0.53
C ARG A 95 -8.91 -10.68 -0.81
N ILE A 96 -8.30 -10.24 -1.91
CA ILE A 96 -8.55 -10.80 -3.24
C ILE A 96 -8.16 -12.27 -3.27
N GLY A 97 -7.01 -12.64 -2.70
CA GLY A 97 -6.58 -14.03 -2.60
C GLY A 97 -7.56 -14.92 -1.82
N GLU A 98 -8.13 -14.40 -0.72
CA GLU A 98 -9.19 -15.09 0.03
C GLU A 98 -10.49 -15.21 -0.75
N ASP A 99 -10.91 -14.14 -1.43
CA ASP A 99 -12.12 -14.13 -2.25
C ASP A 99 -12.01 -15.12 -3.42
N VAL A 100 -10.84 -15.18 -4.08
CA VAL A 100 -10.54 -16.16 -5.14
C VAL A 100 -10.53 -17.58 -4.59
N ARG A 101 -9.91 -17.82 -3.42
CA ARG A 101 -9.92 -19.14 -2.76
C ARG A 101 -11.33 -19.58 -2.40
N ARG A 102 -12.16 -18.65 -1.90
CA ARG A 102 -13.56 -18.92 -1.57
C ARG A 102 -14.37 -19.24 -2.81
N ALA A 103 -14.23 -18.44 -3.87
CA ALA A 103 -14.92 -18.65 -5.14
C ALA A 103 -14.54 -19.97 -5.80
N THR A 104 -13.25 -20.35 -5.78
CA THR A 104 -12.78 -21.64 -6.29
C THR A 104 -13.33 -22.81 -5.47
N THR A 105 -13.36 -22.71 -4.14
CA THR A 105 -13.94 -23.75 -3.27
C THR A 105 -15.44 -23.91 -3.50
N ALA A 106 -16.21 -22.81 -3.54
CA ALA A 106 -17.64 -22.83 -3.85
C ALA A 106 -17.93 -23.31 -5.28
N GLY A 107 -17.02 -23.05 -6.22
CA GLY A 107 -17.06 -23.60 -7.57
C GLY A 107 -16.89 -25.12 -7.57
N LEU A 108 -15.98 -25.66 -6.76
CA LEU A 108 -15.80 -27.11 -6.60
C LEU A 108 -17.02 -27.78 -5.93
N GLU A 109 -17.68 -27.10 -4.98
CA GLU A 109 -18.91 -27.60 -4.35
C GLU A 109 -20.12 -27.66 -5.30
N ASN A 110 -20.18 -26.78 -6.30
CA ASN A 110 -21.23 -26.76 -7.33
C ASN A 110 -20.91 -27.61 -8.57
N VAL A 111 -19.71 -28.21 -8.65
CA VAL A 111 -19.37 -29.13 -9.73
C VAL A 111 -19.85 -30.53 -9.35
N THR A 112 -20.89 -31.02 -10.04
CA THR A 112 -21.28 -32.42 -9.95
C THR A 112 -20.07 -33.29 -10.28
N PRO A 113 -19.59 -34.15 -9.37
CA PRO A 113 -18.42 -34.97 -9.63
C PRO A 113 -18.64 -35.80 -10.90
N ASN A 114 -17.67 -35.77 -11.81
CA ASN A 114 -17.76 -36.61 -13.00
C ASN A 114 -17.68 -38.08 -12.58
N ARG A 115 -18.82 -38.77 -12.60
CA ARG A 115 -18.97 -40.17 -12.17
C ARG A 115 -17.99 -41.11 -12.87
N ALA A 116 -17.63 -40.82 -14.12
CA ALA A 116 -16.65 -41.61 -14.87
C ALA A 116 -15.23 -41.51 -14.26
N LEU A 117 -14.82 -40.34 -13.78
CA LEU A 117 -13.52 -40.15 -13.14
C LEU A 117 -13.45 -40.78 -11.75
N LEU A 118 -14.56 -40.76 -10.99
CA LEU A 118 -14.64 -41.40 -9.67
C LEU A 118 -14.58 -42.94 -9.76
N ALA A 119 -15.25 -43.52 -10.77
CA ALA A 119 -15.21 -44.96 -11.03
C ALA A 119 -13.80 -45.44 -11.45
N LEU A 120 -13.07 -44.63 -12.23
CA LEU A 120 -11.66 -44.88 -12.56
C LEU A 120 -10.74 -44.83 -11.33
N GLY A 121 -11.12 -44.05 -10.29
CA GLY A 121 -10.41 -43.97 -9.02
C GLY A 121 -10.81 -45.04 -7.98
N GLY A 122 -11.73 -45.95 -8.30
CA GLY A 122 -12.17 -47.01 -7.39
C GLY A 122 -13.13 -46.56 -6.28
N VAL A 123 -13.75 -45.38 -6.40
CA VAL A 123 -14.80 -44.92 -5.49
C VAL A 123 -16.14 -45.49 -5.98
N ASP A 124 -16.77 -46.34 -5.17
CA ASP A 124 -18.06 -46.93 -5.49
C ASP A 124 -19.17 -45.87 -5.34
N THR A 125 -19.96 -45.66 -6.40
CA THR A 125 -20.97 -44.58 -6.46
C THR A 125 -22.41 -45.12 -6.45
N SER A 126 -22.61 -46.38 -6.08
CA SER A 126 -23.90 -47.08 -6.12
C SER A 126 -24.87 -46.73 -4.99
N ASP A 127 -24.48 -45.94 -3.98
CA ASP A 127 -25.30 -45.71 -2.76
C ASP A 127 -25.99 -44.33 -2.66
N VAL A 128 -26.01 -43.51 -3.71
CA VAL A 128 -26.80 -42.25 -3.71
C VAL A 128 -28.15 -42.51 -4.37
N ASP A 129 -29.09 -43.02 -3.58
CA ASP A 129 -30.45 -43.31 -3.99
C ASP A 129 -31.34 -42.05 -3.89
N THR A 130 -31.89 -41.66 -5.03
CA THR A 130 -32.96 -40.65 -5.17
C THR A 130 -34.26 -41.23 -4.64
N SER A 131 -34.56 -41.00 -3.35
CA SER A 131 -35.91 -41.19 -2.83
C SER A 131 -36.76 -39.94 -3.12
N ASP A 132 -37.12 -39.72 -4.39
CA ASP A 132 -38.28 -38.92 -4.78
C ASP A 132 -39.47 -39.87 -4.99
N GLY A 133 -40.17 -40.14 -3.88
CA GLY A 133 -41.37 -40.97 -3.86
C GLY A 133 -42.63 -40.11 -3.91
N GLY A 134 -43.06 -39.72 -5.11
CA GLY A 134 -44.36 -39.13 -5.35
C GLY A 134 -45.49 -40.12 -5.01
N GLY A 135 -46.22 -39.85 -3.93
CA GLY A 135 -47.44 -40.57 -3.55
C GLY A 135 -48.66 -39.67 -3.71
N ALA A 136 -49.40 -39.84 -4.81
CA ALA A 136 -50.78 -39.38 -4.94
C ALA A 136 -51.70 -40.16 -3.96
N PRO A 137 -52.81 -39.55 -3.52
CA PRO A 137 -54.04 -40.33 -3.48
C PRO A 137 -55.18 -39.71 -4.31
N ASP A 138 -55.76 -40.63 -5.06
CA ASP A 138 -56.91 -40.57 -5.96
C ASP A 138 -58.25 -40.40 -5.21
N GLY A 139 -59.13 -39.57 -5.78
CA GLY A 139 -60.57 -39.81 -5.96
C GLY A 139 -61.55 -39.98 -4.78
N GLY A 140 -62.57 -39.10 -4.73
CA GLY A 140 -63.96 -39.56 -4.97
C GLY A 140 -65.00 -39.51 -3.85
N ASP A 141 -65.88 -38.50 -3.93
CA ASP A 141 -67.33 -38.43 -3.64
C ASP A 141 -68.02 -39.23 -2.50
N ALA A 142 -68.70 -38.50 -1.61
CA ALA A 142 -70.17 -38.52 -1.41
C ALA A 142 -70.63 -37.35 -0.53
#